data_AF-A0A2B4SBT1-F1
#
_entry.id   AF-A0A2B4SBT1-F1
#
_cell.length_a   1.000
_cell.length_b   1.000
_cell.length_c   1.000
_cell.angle_alpha   90.00
_cell.angle_beta   90.00
_cell.angle_gamma   90.00
#
_symmetry.space_group_name_H-M   'P 1'
#
loop_
_entity.id
_entity.type
_entity.pdbx_description
1 polymer ?
#
loop_
_entity_poly.entity_id
_entity_poly.type
_entity_poly.pdbx_seq_one_letter_code
_entity_poly.pdbx_strand_id
1 'polypeptide(L)'
;MTELSVEKDNITSLLLNEDDIPGAKLTTPVEQCTINALKPWLSCRGRKVGGKREELVIRINDYIKNGLDKDLVDPDGGINIAKKRLSLGLAEEIDPEVDENFPTLGFSSGIPGVPMITNSNVWKYPY
;
A
#
# COMPACT_ATOMS: atom_id res chain seq x y z
N MET A 1 15.29 -29.81 24.07
CA MET A 1 15.63 -29.17 22.79
C MET A 1 14.34 -28.53 22.29
N THR A 2 14.10 -27.30 22.73
CA THR A 2 12.80 -26.61 22.68
C THR A 2 13.08 -25.21 22.19
N GLU A 3 13.09 -25.00 20.88
CA GLU A 3 13.32 -23.65 20.31
C GLU A 3 12.89 -23.55 18.83
N LEU A 4 11.72 -24.10 18.47
CA LEU A 4 11.19 -24.01 17.08
C LEU A 4 9.71 -23.56 17.02
N SER A 5 9.14 -23.07 18.12
CA SER A 5 7.72 -22.72 18.18
C SER A 5 7.41 -21.26 18.48
N VAL A 6 8.40 -20.38 18.70
CA VAL A 6 8.13 -19.00 19.16
C VAL A 6 7.89 -18.01 17.99
N GLU A 7 8.28 -18.30 16.75
CA GLU A 7 8.21 -17.32 15.65
C GLU A 7 6.88 -17.30 14.86
N LYS A 8 6.08 -18.37 14.89
CA LYS A 8 4.83 -18.41 14.10
C LYS A 8 3.66 -17.69 14.77
N ASP A 9 3.73 -17.47 16.08
CA ASP A 9 2.64 -16.87 16.86
C ASP A 9 2.68 -15.33 16.89
N ASN A 10 3.74 -14.69 16.39
CA ASN A 10 3.86 -13.22 16.38
C ASN A 10 3.34 -12.54 15.09
N ILE A 11 3.01 -13.31 14.05
CA ILE A 11 2.50 -12.73 12.78
C ILE A 11 0.99 -12.42 12.91
N THR A 12 0.27 -13.20 13.70
CA THR A 12 -1.20 -13.17 13.82
C THR A 12 -1.72 -11.99 14.65
N SER A 13 -0.87 -11.33 15.44
CA SER A 13 -1.27 -10.23 16.33
C SER A 13 -0.92 -8.82 15.85
N LEU A 14 -0.38 -8.66 14.63
CA LEU A 14 -0.13 -7.35 14.02
C LEU A 14 -1.43 -6.73 13.47
N LEU A 15 -2.39 -6.50 14.36
CA LEU A 15 -3.60 -5.74 14.04
C LEU A 15 -3.19 -4.29 13.71
N LEU A 16 -3.53 -3.83 12.50
CA LEU A 16 -3.38 -2.42 12.12
C LEU A 16 -4.46 -1.59 12.82
N ASN A 17 -4.05 -0.47 13.40
CA ASN A 17 -4.95 0.52 13.97
C ASN A 17 -5.19 1.66 12.97
N GLU A 18 -6.17 2.52 13.25
CA GLU A 18 -6.49 3.68 12.40
C GLU A 18 -5.35 4.69 12.28
N ASP A 19 -4.38 4.68 13.19
CA ASP A 19 -3.18 5.52 13.15
C ASP A 19 -2.05 4.92 12.29
N ASP A 20 -2.07 3.61 12.03
CA ASP A 20 -1.06 2.94 11.19
C ASP A 20 -1.32 3.13 9.68
N ILE A 21 -2.58 3.42 9.30
CA ILE A 21 -3.00 3.55 7.90
C ILE A 21 -3.38 5.01 7.59
N PRO A 22 -2.71 5.66 6.63
CA PRO A 22 -3.05 7.02 6.26
C PRO A 22 -4.48 7.11 5.72
N GLY A 23 -5.32 7.94 6.34
CA GLY A 23 -6.71 8.15 5.94
C GLY A 23 -7.72 7.18 6.54
N ALA A 24 -7.29 6.23 7.40
CA ALA A 24 -8.21 5.37 8.15
C ALA A 24 -8.97 6.10 9.27
N LYS A 25 -8.40 7.20 9.78
CA LYS A 25 -8.94 8.04 10.85
C LYS A 25 -9.54 9.32 10.31
N LEU A 26 -10.72 9.71 10.81
CA LEU A 26 -11.31 11.03 10.55
C LEU A 26 -10.91 12.01 11.65
N THR A 27 -10.20 13.08 11.29
CA THR A 27 -9.81 14.14 12.24
C THR A 27 -10.99 15.04 12.62
N THR A 28 -11.93 15.21 11.71
CA THR A 28 -13.14 16.02 11.90
C THR A 28 -14.39 15.15 11.80
N PRO A 29 -15.52 15.58 12.35
CA PRO A 29 -16.78 14.84 12.19
C PRO A 29 -17.13 14.63 10.71
N VAL A 30 -17.79 13.51 10.42
CA VAL A 30 -18.10 13.05 9.05
C VAL A 30 -18.78 14.13 8.20
N GLU A 31 -19.61 14.97 8.80
CA GLU A 31 -20.36 16.03 8.10
C GLU A 31 -19.48 17.19 7.59
N GLN A 32 -18.36 17.44 8.28
CA GLN A 32 -17.40 18.50 7.96
C GLN A 32 -16.21 17.97 7.15
N CYS A 33 -16.13 16.66 6.96
CA CYS A 33 -15.09 16.03 6.17
C CYS A 33 -15.25 16.34 4.67
N THR A 34 -14.09 16.49 4.01
CA THR A 34 -13.99 16.61 2.56
C THR A 34 -14.03 15.23 1.91
N ILE A 35 -14.37 15.17 0.62
CA ILE A 35 -14.37 13.91 -0.16
C ILE A 35 -13.01 13.19 -0.06
N ASN A 36 -11.93 13.95 0.02
CA ASN A 36 -10.57 13.44 0.14
C ASN A 36 -10.29 12.75 1.47
N ALA A 37 -11.07 13.00 2.53
CA ALA A 37 -11.01 12.25 3.78
C ALA A 37 -12.00 11.06 3.78
N LEU A 38 -13.22 11.28 3.24
CA LEU A 38 -14.27 10.26 3.22
C LEU A 38 -13.91 9.04 2.35
N LYS A 39 -13.26 9.27 1.19
CA LYS A 39 -12.89 8.18 0.28
C LYS A 39 -11.81 7.26 0.87
N PRO A 40 -10.65 7.75 1.35
CA PRO A 40 -9.66 6.90 2.00
C PRO A 40 -10.23 6.14 3.20
N TRP A 41 -11.08 6.77 4.02
CA TRP A 41 -11.70 6.11 5.16
C TRP A 41 -12.54 4.89 4.77
N LEU A 42 -13.30 5.00 3.67
CA LEU A 42 -14.07 3.89 3.09
C LEU A 42 -13.18 2.86 2.39
N SER A 43 -12.11 3.29 1.71
CA SER A 43 -11.12 2.38 1.10
C SER A 43 -10.44 1.51 2.14
N CYS A 44 -10.06 2.08 3.28
CA CYS A 44 -9.47 1.35 4.41
C CYS A 44 -10.44 0.35 5.05
N ARG A 45 -11.70 0.30 4.59
CA ARG A 45 -12.71 -0.68 5.03
C ARG A 45 -13.21 -1.52 3.85
N GLY A 46 -12.52 -1.48 2.71
CA GLY A 46 -12.91 -2.22 1.50
C GLY A 46 -14.31 -1.87 0.98
N ARG A 47 -14.79 -0.64 1.21
CA ARG A 47 -16.15 -0.21 0.85
C ARG A 47 -16.15 0.65 -0.41
N LYS A 48 -17.34 0.80 -0.99
CA LYS A 48 -17.55 1.58 -2.22
C LYS A 48 -17.31 3.08 -1.98
N VAL A 49 -16.31 3.64 -2.67
CA VAL A 49 -15.89 5.06 -2.63
C VAL A 49 -16.55 5.96 -3.69
N GLY A 50 -17.47 5.40 -4.49
CA GLY A 50 -18.20 6.15 -5.51
C GLY A 50 -19.40 6.93 -4.95
N GLY A 51 -19.72 8.06 -5.59
CA GLY A 51 -20.88 8.90 -5.28
C GLY A 51 -20.54 10.35 -4.99
N LYS A 52 -21.59 11.14 -4.71
CA LYS A 52 -21.47 12.53 -4.22
C LYS A 52 -21.06 12.56 -2.76
N ARG A 53 -20.66 13.74 -2.25
CA ARG A 53 -20.24 13.91 -0.85
C ARG A 53 -21.32 13.48 0.13
N GLU A 54 -22.58 13.88 -0.10
CA GLU A 54 -23.67 13.55 0.83
C GLU A 54 -23.90 12.03 0.91
N GLU A 55 -23.81 11.33 -0.21
CA GLU A 55 -23.95 9.87 -0.27
C GLU A 55 -22.81 9.16 0.49
N LEU A 56 -21.59 9.70 0.43
CA LEU A 56 -20.45 9.18 1.19
C LEU A 56 -20.67 9.38 2.69
N VAL A 57 -21.15 10.56 3.12
CA VAL A 57 -21.44 10.86 4.53
C VAL A 57 -22.51 9.93 5.09
N ILE A 58 -23.64 9.77 4.39
CA ILE A 58 -24.73 8.87 4.80
C ILE A 58 -24.20 7.44 4.96
N ARG A 59 -23.41 6.99 3.98
CA ARG A 59 -22.84 5.64 3.99
C ARG A 59 -21.88 5.43 5.16
N ILE A 60 -21.02 6.39 5.45
CA ILE A 60 -20.09 6.31 6.58
C ILE A 60 -20.86 6.28 7.91
N ASN A 61 -21.87 7.13 8.07
CA ASN A 61 -22.72 7.11 9.27
C ASN A 61 -23.45 5.77 9.45
N ASP A 62 -23.94 5.16 8.38
CA ASP A 62 -24.56 3.83 8.43
C ASP A 62 -23.55 2.76 8.88
N TYR A 63 -22.31 2.80 8.38
CA TYR A 63 -21.26 1.87 8.82
C TYR A 63 -20.89 2.04 10.29
N ILE A 64 -20.74 3.28 10.76
CA ILE A 64 -20.45 3.58 12.17
C ILE A 64 -21.60 3.09 13.05
N LYS A 65 -22.85 3.31 12.64
CA LYS A 65 -24.04 2.85 13.38
C LYS A 65 -24.13 1.33 13.46
N ASN A 66 -23.69 0.63 12.42
CA ASN A 66 -23.68 -0.83 12.35
C ASN A 66 -22.42 -1.46 12.97
N GLY A 67 -21.48 -0.67 13.52
CA GLY A 67 -20.25 -1.16 14.14
C GLY A 67 -19.22 -1.74 13.16
N LEU A 68 -19.36 -1.45 11.87
CA LEU A 68 -18.45 -1.88 10.80
C LEU A 68 -17.25 -0.93 10.63
N ASP A 69 -17.11 0.06 11.52
CA ASP A 69 -15.98 0.99 11.52
C ASP A 69 -14.67 0.33 11.97
N LYS A 70 -14.72 -0.84 12.62
CA LYS A 70 -13.55 -1.54 13.16
C LYS A 70 -12.88 -2.53 12.19
N ASP A 71 -13.55 -2.91 11.11
CA ASP A 71 -13.01 -3.84 10.10
C ASP A 71 -12.03 -3.14 9.15
N LEU A 72 -10.82 -2.91 9.64
CA LEU A 72 -9.77 -2.21 8.90
C LEU A 72 -9.03 -3.17 7.94
N VAL A 73 -8.87 -2.71 6.71
CA VAL A 73 -8.16 -3.40 5.61
C VAL A 73 -7.11 -2.44 5.07
N ASP A 74 -5.90 -2.94 4.88
CA ASP A 74 -4.81 -2.17 4.24
C ASP A 74 -5.11 -1.98 2.75
N PRO A 75 -5.38 -0.74 2.27
CA PRO A 75 -5.65 -0.49 0.87
C PRO A 75 -4.40 -0.66 -0.02
N ASP A 76 -3.20 -0.59 0.56
CA ASP A 76 -1.91 -0.67 -0.14
C ASP A 76 -1.35 -2.10 -0.19
N GLY A 77 -2.18 -3.12 0.12
CA GLY A 77 -1.81 -4.52 -0.06
C GLY A 77 -0.77 -5.05 0.93
N GLY A 78 -0.65 -4.41 2.11
CA GLY A 78 0.21 -4.89 3.21
C GLY A 78 1.48 -4.06 3.43
N ILE A 79 1.67 -2.94 2.71
CA ILE A 79 2.77 -2.01 2.94
C ILE A 79 2.75 -1.47 4.37
N ASN A 80 1.56 -1.17 4.92
CA ASN A 80 1.46 -0.61 6.27
C ASN A 80 1.73 -1.69 7.33
N ILE A 81 1.38 -2.95 7.04
CA ILE A 81 1.78 -4.11 7.86
C ILE A 81 3.31 -4.26 7.86
N ALA A 82 3.95 -4.19 6.69
CA ALA A 82 5.40 -4.29 6.58
C ALA A 82 6.13 -3.16 7.33
N LYS A 83 5.64 -1.91 7.21
CA LYS A 83 6.16 -0.77 7.97
C LYS A 83 6.04 -0.99 9.47
N LYS A 84 4.88 -1.45 9.95
CA LYS A 84 4.65 -1.72 11.37
C LYS A 84 5.59 -2.81 11.88
N ARG A 85 5.81 -3.87 11.10
CA ARG A 85 6.79 -4.93 11.41
C ARG A 85 8.21 -4.39 11.55
N LEU A 86 8.62 -3.53 10.62
CA LEU A 86 9.94 -2.90 10.64
C LEU A 86 10.08 -1.97 11.85
N SER A 87 9.08 -1.13 12.13
CA SER A 87 9.09 -0.26 13.32
C SER A 87 9.14 -1.02 14.64
N LEU A 88 8.62 -2.24 14.68
CA LEU A 88 8.67 -3.13 15.85
C LEU A 88 9.94 -3.99 15.90
N GLY A 89 10.85 -3.87 14.93
CA GLY A 89 12.07 -4.68 14.86
C GLY A 89 11.81 -6.18 14.58
N LEU A 90 10.63 -6.51 14.06
CA LEU A 90 10.22 -7.87 13.67
C LEU A 90 10.57 -8.18 12.20
N ALA A 91 11.19 -7.24 11.50
CA ALA A 91 11.69 -7.43 10.15
C ALA A 91 13.15 -7.89 10.25
N GLU A 92 13.45 -9.03 9.65
CA GLU A 92 14.83 -9.48 9.46
C GLU A 92 15.48 -8.59 8.39
N GLU A 93 16.66 -8.04 8.69
CA GLU A 93 17.50 -7.42 7.68
C GLU A 93 18.03 -8.53 6.79
N ILE A 94 17.37 -8.72 5.65
CA ILE A 94 17.82 -9.65 4.62
C ILE A 94 18.72 -8.85 3.69
N ASP A 95 20.01 -9.16 3.70
CA ASP A 95 20.90 -8.68 2.64
C ASP A 95 20.34 -9.16 1.30
N PRO A 96 20.17 -8.26 0.30
CA PRO A 96 19.65 -8.67 -0.99
C PRO A 96 20.60 -9.72 -1.58
N GLU A 97 20.02 -10.82 -2.06
CA GLU A 97 20.79 -11.81 -2.81
C GLU A 97 21.33 -11.11 -4.07
N VAL A 98 22.62 -10.79 -4.06
CA VAL A 98 23.27 -10.08 -5.16
C VAL A 98 23.39 -11.07 -6.30
N ASP A 99 22.48 -10.96 -7.27
CA ASP A 99 22.60 -11.69 -8.54
C ASP A 99 23.95 -11.33 -9.20
N GLU A 100 24.63 -12.32 -9.77
CA GLU A 100 25.94 -12.12 -10.41
C GLU A 100 25.89 -11.09 -11.56
N ASN A 101 24.71 -10.82 -12.13
CA ASN A 101 24.50 -9.80 -13.15
C ASN A 101 24.24 -8.39 -12.59
N PHE A 102 24.14 -8.22 -11.27
CA PHE A 102 23.96 -6.91 -10.68
C PHE A 102 25.28 -6.12 -10.79
N PRO A 103 25.30 -4.95 -11.44
CA PRO A 103 26.54 -4.27 -11.77
C PRO A 103 27.24 -3.75 -10.51
N THR A 104 28.39 -4.32 -10.18
CA THR A 104 29.21 -3.96 -9.01
C THR A 104 29.83 -2.57 -9.13
N LEU A 105 30.08 -2.12 -10.36
CA LEU A 105 30.64 -0.80 -10.67
C LEU A 105 29.56 0.27 -10.91
N GLY A 106 28.29 -0.07 -10.64
CA GLY A 106 27.13 0.77 -10.90
C GLY A 106 26.71 0.80 -12.38
N PHE A 107 25.71 1.63 -12.67
CA PHE A 107 25.23 1.82 -14.03
C PHE A 107 26.18 2.74 -14.81
N SER A 108 26.73 2.26 -15.91
CA SER A 108 27.44 3.12 -16.85
C SER A 108 26.45 4.01 -17.60
N SER A 109 26.76 5.29 -17.78
CA SER A 109 26.03 6.14 -18.71
C SER A 109 26.36 5.75 -20.16
N GLY A 110 25.32 5.44 -20.93
CA GLY A 110 25.44 5.00 -22.32
C GLY A 110 24.68 3.69 -22.55
N ILE A 111 24.30 3.45 -23.81
CA ILE A 111 23.67 2.19 -24.21
C ILE A 111 24.64 1.48 -25.16
N PRO A 112 25.75 0.91 -24.63
CA PRO A 112 26.70 0.18 -25.46
C PRO A 112 25.96 -1.01 -26.08
N GLY A 113 25.83 -1.01 -27.40
CA GLY A 113 25.14 -2.07 -28.14
C GLY A 113 23.70 -1.78 -28.55
N VAL A 114 23.14 -0.60 -28.25
CA VAL A 114 21.89 -0.19 -28.93
C VAL A 114 22.23 0.28 -30.34
N PRO A 115 21.65 -0.35 -31.38
CA PRO A 115 21.87 0.09 -32.75
C PRO A 115 21.36 1.52 -32.93
N MET A 116 22.03 2.30 -33.78
CA MET A 116 21.58 3.65 -34.09
C MET A 116 20.20 3.60 -34.74
N ILE A 117 19.15 3.94 -33.98
CA ILE A 117 17.77 3.93 -34.46
C ILE A 117 17.59 5.17 -35.33
N THR A 118 17.43 4.98 -36.65
CA THR A 118 17.02 6.06 -37.56
C THR A 118 15.52 5.98 -37.84
N ASN A 119 14.94 7.03 -38.43
CA ASN A 119 13.53 7.04 -38.87
C ASN A 119 13.18 5.94 -39.88
N SER A 120 14.16 5.21 -40.42
CA SER A 120 14.00 4.04 -41.27
C SER A 120 13.85 2.73 -40.48
N ASN A 121 14.29 2.71 -39.22
CA ASN A 121 14.26 1.55 -38.33
C ASN A 121 13.01 1.52 -37.43
N VAL A 122 12.23 2.59 -37.43
CA VAL A 122 10.99 2.71 -36.66
C VAL A 122 9.83 2.28 -37.56
N TRP A 123 8.99 1.36 -37.07
CA TRP A 123 7.78 0.95 -37.77
C TRP A 123 6.87 2.16 -37.98
N LYS A 124 6.50 2.39 -39.24
CA LYS A 124 5.50 3.39 -39.62
C LYS A 124 4.22 2.67 -40.02
N TYR A 125 3.10 3.13 -39.49
CA TYR A 125 1.80 2.68 -39.96
C TYR A 125 1.60 3.16 -41.40
N PRO A 126 1.25 2.28 -42.35
CA PRO A 126 0.80 2.71 -43.67
C PRO A 126 -0.55 3.44 -43.51
N TYR A 127 -0.67 4.58 -44.20
CA TYR A 127 -1.94 5.29 -44.38
C TYR A 127 -2.87 4.54 -45.32
#